data_AF-A0A7C1CLK3-F1
#
_entry.id   AF-A0A7C1CLK3-F1
#
_cell.length_a   1.000
_cell.length_b   1.000
_cell.length_c   1.000
_cell.angle_alpha   90.00
_cell.angle_beta   90.00
_cell.angle_gamma   90.00
#
_symmetry.space_group_name_H-M   'P 1'
#
loop_
_entity.id
_entity.type
_entity.pdbx_description
1 polymer ?
#
loop_
_entity_poly.entity_id
_entity_poly.type
_entity_poly.pdbx_seq_one_letter_code
_entity_poly.pdbx_strand_id
1 'polypeptide(L)'
;MRCIYCLTAAAILFMGLADNASAHRYIPNRGVHTEAATAIPIGDIDVSQVVYHRATDETPSIWLSFDADAGTVAKIQMGVPYIAELEGYRPAFALLGSDMPALNGMAFPLPKGYGGILYTTDDIETPAVFDEVFTGTESWIFEMQSIELPKDGKYYIVGFVPSGEKG
;
A
#
# COMPACT_ATOMS: atom_id res chain seq x y z
N MET A 1 -5.60 1.72 -74.29
CA MET A 1 -6.28 0.88 -73.28
C MET A 1 -5.32 0.65 -72.12
N ARG A 2 -5.75 0.98 -70.90
CA ARG A 2 -4.99 0.95 -69.64
C ARG A 2 -4.77 -0.49 -69.14
N CYS A 3 -3.68 -0.73 -68.40
CA CYS A 3 -3.65 -1.51 -67.13
C CYS A 3 -2.20 -1.64 -66.64
N ILE A 4 -1.73 -0.76 -65.75
CA ILE A 4 -1.80 -0.80 -64.27
C ILE A 4 -0.55 -1.48 -63.67
N TYR A 5 0.26 -0.63 -63.04
CA TYR A 5 1.38 -0.92 -62.16
C TYR A 5 0.92 -1.76 -60.96
N CYS A 6 1.66 -2.81 -60.62
CA CYS A 6 1.54 -3.46 -59.31
C CYS A 6 2.76 -3.03 -58.47
N LEU A 7 2.63 -1.88 -57.81
CA LEU A 7 3.57 -1.43 -56.78
C LEU A 7 3.23 -2.23 -55.50
N THR A 8 4.06 -3.19 -55.12
CA THR A 8 3.97 -3.83 -53.80
C THR A 8 4.42 -2.84 -52.73
N ALA A 9 3.46 -2.27 -52.00
CA ALA A 9 3.73 -1.52 -50.78
C ALA A 9 4.03 -2.51 -49.63
N ALA A 10 5.27 -2.54 -49.16
CA ALA A 10 5.64 -3.25 -47.94
C ALA A 10 5.24 -2.38 -46.74
N ALA A 11 4.14 -2.73 -46.08
CA ALA A 11 3.76 -2.12 -44.82
C ALA A 11 4.64 -2.68 -43.70
N ILE A 12 5.66 -1.94 -43.28
CA ILE A 12 6.43 -2.24 -42.07
C ILE A 12 5.57 -1.80 -40.89
N LEU A 13 4.93 -2.77 -40.24
CA LEU A 13 4.21 -2.60 -38.99
C LEU A 13 5.25 -2.43 -37.87
N PHE A 14 5.58 -1.19 -37.51
CA PHE A 14 6.27 -0.89 -36.27
C PHE A 14 5.33 -1.25 -35.11
N MET A 15 5.48 -2.44 -34.55
CA MET A 15 4.92 -2.76 -33.24
C MET A 15 5.60 -1.86 -32.22
N GLY A 16 4.89 -0.82 -31.78
CA GLY A 16 5.32 0.03 -30.69
C GLY A 16 5.62 -0.82 -29.46
N LEU A 17 6.75 -0.51 -28.82
CA LEU A 17 7.05 -1.00 -27.48
C LEU A 17 5.87 -0.64 -26.60
N ALA A 18 5.17 -1.64 -26.07
CA ALA A 18 4.19 -1.40 -25.03
C ALA A 18 4.99 -0.91 -23.81
N ASP A 19 4.89 0.38 -23.51
CA ASP A 19 5.34 0.89 -22.22
C ASP A 19 4.63 0.07 -21.15
N ASN A 20 5.41 -0.55 -20.26
CA ASN A 20 4.86 -1.20 -19.08
C ASN A 20 4.20 -0.09 -18.26
N ALA A 21 2.88 0.04 -18.37
CA ALA A 21 2.10 0.86 -17.47
C ALA A 21 2.36 0.31 -16.06
N SER A 22 3.16 1.04 -15.28
CA SER A 22 3.48 0.68 -13.90
C SER A 22 2.28 0.94 -13.02
N ALA A 23 1.28 0.05 -13.08
CA ALA A 23 0.22 -0.01 -12.10
C ALA A 23 0.76 -0.71 -10.84
N HIS A 24 0.43 -0.18 -9.67
CA HIS A 24 0.72 -0.86 -8.40
C HIS A 24 0.19 -2.29 -8.45
N ARG A 25 0.97 -3.26 -7.98
CA ARG A 25 0.52 -4.64 -7.87
C ARG A 25 -0.57 -4.73 -6.80
N TYR A 26 -1.82 -4.88 -7.22
CA TYR A 26 -2.95 -5.07 -6.33
C TYR A 26 -2.85 -6.41 -5.58
N ILE A 27 -3.06 -6.37 -4.26
CA ILE A 27 -3.18 -7.54 -3.41
C ILE A 27 -4.61 -7.64 -2.87
N PRO A 28 -5.33 -8.74 -3.14
CA PRO A 28 -6.67 -8.95 -2.62
C PRO A 28 -6.70 -9.06 -1.09
N ASN A 29 -7.63 -8.34 -0.47
CA ASN A 29 -7.94 -8.43 0.96
C ASN A 29 -9.34 -9.02 1.14
N ARG A 30 -9.46 -10.13 1.88
CA ARG A 30 -10.74 -10.81 2.14
C ARG A 30 -11.43 -10.38 3.44
N GLY A 31 -10.87 -9.40 4.16
CA GLY A 31 -11.41 -8.90 5.42
C GLY A 31 -11.14 -9.79 6.64
N VAL A 32 -10.35 -10.86 6.52
CA VAL A 32 -10.05 -11.79 7.63
C VAL A 32 -8.66 -11.60 8.23
N HIS A 33 -7.91 -10.60 7.77
CA HIS A 33 -6.49 -10.42 8.04
C HIS A 33 -6.27 -9.41 9.17
N THR A 34 -6.76 -9.73 10.36
CA THR A 34 -6.84 -8.81 11.52
C THR A 34 -5.83 -9.13 12.63
N GLU A 35 -4.92 -10.07 12.41
CA GLU A 35 -3.88 -10.46 13.38
C GLU A 35 -2.62 -11.00 12.70
N ALA A 36 -1.52 -11.10 13.45
CA ALA A 36 -0.22 -11.55 12.92
C ALA A 36 -0.27 -12.95 12.27
N ALA A 37 -1.09 -13.86 12.81
CA ALA A 37 -1.23 -15.23 12.28
C ALA A 37 -2.01 -15.28 10.96
N THR A 38 -2.85 -14.28 10.69
CA THR A 38 -3.69 -14.18 9.49
C THR A 38 -3.21 -13.09 8.53
N ALA A 39 -2.07 -12.45 8.80
CA ALA A 39 -1.52 -11.36 7.99
C ALA A 39 -1.37 -11.74 6.51
N ILE A 40 -1.69 -10.81 5.61
CA ILE A 40 -1.51 -11.01 4.17
C ILE A 40 -0.02 -10.99 3.86
N PRO A 41 0.57 -12.05 3.27
CA PRO A 41 1.95 -12.00 2.82
C PRO A 41 2.04 -11.13 1.56
N ILE A 42 2.75 -10.00 1.64
CA ILE A 42 2.95 -9.09 0.51
C ILE A 42 4.24 -9.39 -0.27
N GLY A 43 5.09 -10.27 0.24
CA GLY A 43 6.29 -10.73 -0.46
C GLY A 43 7.33 -9.62 -0.65
N ASP A 44 7.93 -9.54 -1.84
CA ASP A 44 8.96 -8.57 -2.19
C ASP A 44 8.43 -7.13 -2.12
N ILE A 45 8.96 -6.35 -1.19
CA ILE A 45 8.55 -4.96 -0.93
C ILE A 45 9.21 -3.93 -1.87
N ASP A 46 10.14 -4.33 -2.73
CA ASP A 46 10.66 -3.46 -3.79
C ASP A 46 9.67 -3.31 -4.95
N VAL A 47 8.72 -4.24 -5.06
CA VAL A 47 7.59 -4.13 -5.99
C VAL A 47 6.54 -3.22 -5.39
N SER A 48 6.19 -2.14 -6.10
CA SER A 48 5.12 -1.24 -5.67
C SER A 48 3.77 -1.96 -5.65
N GLN A 49 3.07 -1.87 -4.52
CA GLN A 49 1.88 -2.67 -4.21
C GLN A 49 0.80 -1.84 -3.53
N VAL A 50 -0.46 -2.27 -3.69
CA VAL A 50 -1.60 -1.64 -3.02
C VAL A 50 -2.54 -2.69 -2.43
N VAL A 51 -3.00 -2.44 -1.21
CA VAL A 51 -4.00 -3.24 -0.51
C VAL A 51 -5.09 -2.30 -0.05
N TYR A 52 -6.34 -2.60 -0.40
CA TYR A 52 -7.50 -1.85 0.09
C TYR A 52 -8.07 -2.52 1.33
N HIS A 53 -8.44 -1.72 2.32
CA HIS A 53 -9.09 -2.18 3.53
C HIS A 53 -10.27 -1.28 3.85
N ARG A 54 -11.36 -1.90 4.30
CA ARG A 54 -12.51 -1.22 4.88
C ARG A 54 -12.52 -1.48 6.38
N ALA A 55 -12.33 -0.45 7.18
CA ALA A 55 -12.38 -0.55 8.63
C ALA A 55 -13.84 -0.67 9.07
N THR A 56 -14.14 -1.73 9.83
CA THR A 56 -15.45 -2.00 10.42
C THR A 56 -15.27 -2.43 11.88
N ASP A 57 -16.36 -2.60 12.63
CA ASP A 57 -16.25 -3.13 14.01
C ASP A 57 -15.69 -4.57 14.00
N GLU A 58 -16.04 -5.34 12.97
CA GLU A 58 -15.60 -6.72 12.79
C GLU A 58 -14.17 -6.81 12.23
N THR A 59 -13.76 -5.81 11.45
CA THR A 59 -12.46 -5.76 10.77
C THR A 59 -11.80 -4.40 10.99
N PRO A 60 -11.37 -4.05 12.22
CA PRO A 60 -10.89 -2.70 12.54
C PRO A 60 -9.46 -2.43 12.08
N SER A 61 -8.74 -3.46 11.64
CA SER A 61 -7.36 -3.35 11.17
C SER A 61 -7.07 -4.33 10.04
N ILE A 62 -6.02 -4.03 9.30
CA ILE A 62 -5.41 -4.95 8.33
C ILE A 62 -3.97 -5.24 8.73
N TRP A 63 -3.62 -6.53 8.66
CA TRP A 63 -2.28 -7.02 8.91
C TRP A 63 -1.66 -7.49 7.60
N LEU A 64 -0.50 -6.94 7.28
CA LEU A 64 0.36 -7.34 6.17
C LEU A 64 1.67 -7.90 6.73
N SER A 65 2.32 -8.80 6.02
CA SER A 65 3.62 -9.35 6.42
C SER A 65 4.56 -9.53 5.24
N PHE A 66 5.84 -9.38 5.51
CA PHE A 66 6.92 -9.58 4.54
C PHE A 66 8.19 -9.99 5.27
N ASP A 67 9.11 -10.62 4.54
CA ASP A 67 10.47 -10.89 4.99
C ASP A 67 11.40 -9.88 4.34
N ALA A 68 12.39 -9.39 5.08
CA ALA A 68 13.38 -8.44 4.58
C ALA A 68 14.73 -8.65 5.27
N ASP A 69 15.78 -8.15 4.63
CA ASP A 69 17.14 -8.14 5.16
C ASP A 69 17.40 -6.82 5.90
N ALA A 70 18.40 -6.81 6.79
CA ALA A 70 18.86 -5.60 7.46
C ALA A 70 19.33 -4.57 6.42
N GLY A 71 18.94 -3.31 6.63
CA GLY A 71 19.24 -2.20 5.72
C GLY A 71 18.23 -2.05 4.57
N THR A 72 17.29 -2.97 4.39
CA THR A 72 16.16 -2.76 3.47
C THR A 72 15.35 -1.53 3.93
N VAL A 73 14.90 -0.69 2.99
CA VAL A 73 14.07 0.48 3.29
C VAL A 73 12.62 0.19 2.97
N ALA A 74 11.78 0.04 4.01
CA ALA A 74 10.34 -0.09 3.86
C ALA A 74 9.72 1.28 3.51
N LYS A 75 9.08 1.36 2.34
CA LYS A 75 8.34 2.55 1.89
C LYS A 75 6.84 2.31 2.03
N ILE A 76 6.19 3.04 2.93
CA ILE A 76 4.79 2.83 3.29
C ILE A 76 4.04 4.15 3.12
N GLN A 77 2.91 4.12 2.41
CA GLN A 77 2.04 5.27 2.23
C GLN A 77 0.60 4.84 2.49
N MET A 78 -0.14 5.67 3.21
CA MET A 78 -1.57 5.51 3.39
C MET A 78 -2.33 6.41 2.42
N GLY A 79 -3.47 5.92 1.95
CA GLY A 79 -4.42 6.68 1.16
C GLY A 79 -5.84 6.43 1.62
N VAL A 80 -6.71 7.40 1.35
CA VAL A 80 -8.15 7.35 1.63
C VAL A 80 -8.88 7.78 0.36
N PRO A 81 -9.93 7.06 -0.07
CA PRO A 81 -10.70 7.44 -1.26
C PRO A 81 -11.20 8.88 -1.16
N TYR A 82 -11.06 9.67 -2.23
CA TYR A 82 -11.48 11.08 -2.27
C TYR A 82 -13.01 11.19 -2.39
N ILE A 83 -13.72 10.99 -1.28
CA ILE A 83 -15.18 11.13 -1.16
C ILE A 83 -15.51 11.93 0.10
N ALA A 84 -16.41 12.92 0.00
CA ALA A 84 -16.61 13.95 1.03
C ALA A 84 -16.78 13.41 2.45
N GLU A 85 -17.39 12.24 2.62
CA GLU A 85 -17.61 11.60 3.91
C GLU A 85 -16.32 11.16 4.62
N LEU A 86 -15.22 10.97 3.88
CA LEU A 86 -13.94 10.49 4.39
C LEU A 86 -12.86 11.59 4.48
N GLU A 87 -13.19 12.86 4.25
CA GLU A 87 -12.23 13.99 4.29
C GLU A 87 -11.55 14.11 5.68
N GLY A 88 -12.32 13.83 6.74
CA GLY A 88 -11.86 13.81 8.12
C GLY A 88 -11.21 12.49 8.56
N TYR A 89 -11.16 11.48 7.71
CA TYR A 89 -10.69 10.15 8.09
C TYR A 89 -9.17 10.13 8.30
N ARG A 90 -8.74 9.60 9.45
CA ARG A 90 -7.32 9.60 9.88
C ARG A 90 -6.82 8.19 10.16
N PRO A 91 -6.34 7.47 9.13
CA PRO A 91 -5.72 6.18 9.33
C PRO A 91 -4.31 6.33 9.92
N ALA A 92 -3.84 5.28 10.57
CA ALA A 92 -2.50 5.14 11.09
C ALA A 92 -1.94 3.78 10.66
N PHE A 93 -0.61 3.65 10.72
CA PHE A 93 0.01 2.34 10.62
C PHE A 93 1.09 2.13 11.69
N ALA A 94 1.28 0.87 12.08
CA ALA A 94 2.46 0.45 12.81
C ALA A 94 3.29 -0.52 11.97
N LEU A 95 4.60 -0.27 11.87
CA LEU A 95 5.57 -1.21 11.32
C LEU A 95 6.23 -1.96 12.47
N LEU A 96 6.01 -3.26 12.54
CA LEU A 96 6.45 -4.12 13.63
C LEU A 96 7.60 -5.02 13.17
N GLY A 97 8.61 -5.17 14.02
CA GLY A 97 9.76 -6.03 13.78
C GLY A 97 10.50 -6.38 15.06
N SER A 98 11.36 -7.39 14.99
CA SER A 98 12.32 -7.66 16.06
C SER A 98 13.38 -6.56 16.11
N ASP A 99 13.86 -6.22 17.31
CA ASP A 99 14.88 -5.18 17.51
C ASP A 99 14.43 -3.76 17.12
N MET A 100 13.12 -3.56 17.03
CA MET A 100 12.48 -2.25 16.87
C MET A 100 12.15 -1.65 18.25
N PRO A 101 11.98 -0.32 18.35
CA PRO A 101 11.62 0.35 19.61
C PRO A 101 10.37 -0.26 20.27
N ALA A 102 10.34 -0.31 21.60
CA ALA A 102 9.17 -0.81 22.31
C ALA A 102 7.93 0.05 22.02
N LEU A 103 6.84 -0.59 21.60
CA LEU A 103 5.52 0.02 21.47
C LEU A 103 4.60 -0.49 22.57
N ASN A 104 3.82 0.41 23.16
CA ASN A 104 2.87 0.12 24.22
C ASN A 104 1.53 0.78 23.91
N GLY A 105 0.43 0.25 24.47
CA GLY A 105 -0.90 0.87 24.36
C GLY A 105 -1.55 0.74 22.99
N MET A 106 -1.09 -0.18 22.15
CA MET A 106 -1.71 -0.43 20.85
C MET A 106 -3.07 -1.10 20.99
N ALA A 107 -3.99 -0.77 20.08
CA ALA A 107 -5.32 -1.39 19.98
C ALA A 107 -5.29 -2.83 19.43
N PHE A 108 -4.11 -3.40 19.22
CA PHE A 108 -3.89 -4.73 18.65
C PHE A 108 -2.69 -5.41 19.33
N PRO A 109 -2.66 -6.75 19.35
CA PRO A 109 -1.60 -7.49 20.03
C PRO A 109 -0.28 -7.43 19.26
N LEU A 110 0.83 -7.23 19.97
CA LEU A 110 2.17 -7.34 19.36
C LEU A 110 2.66 -8.79 19.41
N PRO A 111 3.30 -9.30 18.33
CA PRO A 111 4.02 -10.56 18.40
C PRO A 111 5.09 -10.54 19.49
N LYS A 112 5.35 -11.67 20.14
CA LYS A 112 6.33 -11.76 21.23
C LYS A 112 7.72 -11.33 20.75
N GLY A 113 8.34 -10.38 21.47
CA GLY A 113 9.68 -9.88 21.16
C GLY A 113 9.72 -8.85 20.02
N TYR A 114 8.55 -8.40 19.54
CA TYR A 114 8.46 -7.33 18.56
C TYR A 114 8.30 -5.98 19.25
N GLY A 115 8.92 -4.98 18.64
CA GLY A 115 8.60 -3.57 18.83
C GLY A 115 8.07 -2.99 17.52
N GLY A 116 8.13 -1.68 17.36
CA GLY A 116 7.81 -1.05 16.09
C GLY A 116 7.93 0.47 16.07
N ILE A 117 7.55 1.03 14.92
CA ILE A 117 7.34 2.45 14.71
C ILE A 117 5.86 2.67 14.44
N LEU A 118 5.28 3.67 15.09
CA LEU A 118 3.91 4.12 14.86
C LEU A 118 3.94 5.41 14.06
N TYR A 119 3.17 5.45 12.97
CA TYR A 119 2.91 6.66 12.21
C TYR A 119 1.41 6.99 12.26
N THR A 120 1.09 8.18 12.75
CA THR A 120 -0.27 8.71 12.88
C THR A 120 -0.49 9.84 11.88
N THR A 121 -1.74 10.07 11.51
CA THR A 121 -2.13 11.20 10.63
C THR A 121 -2.99 12.24 11.34
N ASP A 122 -3.23 12.08 12.64
CA ASP A 122 -4.15 12.91 13.43
C ASP A 122 -3.78 14.40 13.44
N ASP A 123 -2.50 14.72 13.24
CA ASP A 123 -1.96 16.08 13.17
C ASP A 123 -1.96 16.68 11.74
N ILE A 124 -2.41 15.92 10.75
CA ILE A 124 -2.48 16.35 9.35
C ILE A 124 -3.89 16.86 9.05
N GLU A 125 -4.05 18.19 9.00
CA GLU A 125 -5.35 18.81 8.69
C GLU A 125 -5.77 18.58 7.23
N THR A 126 -4.84 18.74 6.28
CA THR A 126 -5.14 18.67 4.85
C THR A 126 -4.18 17.68 4.14
N PRO A 127 -4.60 16.43 3.91
CA PRO A 127 -3.81 15.50 3.11
C PRO A 127 -3.72 15.94 1.64
N ALA A 128 -2.66 15.50 0.95
CA ALA A 128 -2.50 15.82 -0.47
C ALA A 128 -3.48 15.02 -1.32
N VAL A 129 -3.89 15.57 -2.46
CA VAL A 129 -4.74 14.85 -3.43
C VAL A 129 -3.85 14.14 -4.44
N PHE A 130 -4.13 12.86 -4.65
CA PHE A 130 -3.57 12.04 -5.71
C PHE A 130 -4.66 11.74 -6.74
N ASP A 131 -4.36 12.00 -8.01
CA ASP A 131 -5.24 11.71 -9.15
C ASP A 131 -4.59 10.61 -10.00
N GLU A 132 -5.17 9.41 -9.98
CA GLU A 132 -4.76 8.30 -10.83
C GLU A 132 -5.38 8.45 -12.23
N VAL A 133 -4.68 9.15 -13.11
CA VAL A 133 -5.12 9.50 -14.48
C VAL A 133 -5.67 8.31 -15.28
N PHE A 134 -5.15 7.10 -15.09
CA PHE A 134 -5.57 5.93 -15.85
C PHE A 134 -6.91 5.36 -15.41
N THR A 135 -7.22 5.41 -14.11
CA THR A 135 -8.45 4.86 -13.53
C THR A 135 -9.49 5.95 -13.29
N GLY A 136 -9.07 7.23 -13.28
CA GLY A 136 -9.89 8.36 -12.86
C GLY A 136 -10.22 8.31 -11.37
N THR A 137 -9.39 7.62 -10.58
CA THR A 137 -9.59 7.48 -9.14
C THR A 137 -8.79 8.55 -8.41
N GLU A 138 -9.48 9.34 -7.59
CA GLU A 138 -8.84 10.30 -6.69
C GLU A 138 -8.72 9.71 -5.28
N SER A 139 -7.65 10.06 -4.59
CA SER A 139 -7.44 9.70 -3.19
C SER A 139 -6.75 10.82 -2.44
N TRP A 140 -7.10 11.00 -1.17
CA TRP A 140 -6.21 11.66 -0.25
C TRP A 140 -5.03 10.74 0.05
N ILE A 141 -3.82 11.29 0.03
CA ILE A 141 -2.59 10.57 0.38
C ILE A 141 -1.88 11.29 1.52
N PHE A 142 -1.30 10.47 2.40
CA PHE A 142 -0.44 10.95 3.47
C PHE A 142 1.03 10.80 3.06
N GLU A 143 1.93 11.38 3.86
CA GLU A 143 3.36 11.35 3.56
C GLU A 143 3.87 9.89 3.48
N MET A 144 4.68 9.62 2.46
CA MET A 144 5.37 8.34 2.35
C MET A 144 6.44 8.23 3.43
N GLN A 145 6.30 7.25 4.30
CA GLN A 145 7.28 6.93 5.31
C GLN A 145 8.36 6.02 4.70
N SER A 146 9.63 6.34 4.93
CA SER A 146 10.78 5.54 4.54
C SER A 146 11.54 5.10 5.78
N ILE A 147 11.53 3.81 6.08
CA ILE A 147 12.07 3.26 7.32
C ILE A 147 13.12 2.21 6.99
N GLU A 148 14.36 2.44 7.42
CA GLU A 148 15.43 1.44 7.32
C GLU A 148 15.22 0.35 8.39
N LEU A 149 15.21 -0.91 7.94
CA LEU A 149 14.94 -2.07 8.79
C LEU A 149 16.23 -2.52 9.49
N PRO A 150 16.25 -2.65 10.83
CA PRO A 150 17.50 -2.88 11.56
C PRO A 150 18.03 -4.30 11.44
N LYS A 151 17.20 -5.27 11.01
CA LYS A 151 17.51 -6.69 11.17
C LYS A 151 16.82 -7.57 10.13
N ASP A 152 17.48 -8.67 9.77
CA ASP A 152 16.86 -9.71 8.94
C ASP A 152 15.66 -10.34 9.65
N GLY A 153 14.59 -10.61 8.89
CA GLY A 153 13.49 -11.46 9.31
C GLY A 153 12.12 -10.95 8.91
N LYS A 154 11.11 -11.44 9.64
CA LYS A 154 9.70 -11.18 9.35
C LYS A 154 9.22 -9.89 10.00
N TYR A 155 8.64 -9.03 9.20
CA TYR A 155 8.01 -7.77 9.59
C TYR A 155 6.49 -7.82 9.40
N TYR A 156 5.79 -6.92 10.09
CA TYR A 156 4.36 -6.72 9.92
C TYR A 156 4.03 -5.24 9.74
N ILE A 157 3.07 -4.93 8.87
CA ILE A 157 2.43 -3.62 8.80
C ILE A 157 1.01 -3.80 9.30
N VAL A 158 0.61 -2.99 10.27
CA VAL A 158 -0.75 -2.96 10.81
C VAL A 158 -1.36 -1.62 10.46
N GLY A 159 -2.29 -1.60 9.49
CA GLY A 159 -3.09 -0.43 9.17
C GLY A 159 -4.38 -0.41 10.00
N PHE A 160 -4.72 0.72 10.60
CA PHE A 160 -5.88 0.86 11.49
C PHE A 160 -6.34 2.32 11.59
N VAL A 161 -7.45 2.57 12.28
CA VAL A 161 -7.92 3.93 12.59
C VAL A 161 -7.88 4.14 14.11
N PRO A 162 -7.04 5.06 14.64
CA PRO A 162 -6.93 5.28 16.08
C PRO A 162 -8.26 5.65 16.76
N SER A 163 -9.11 6.43 16.09
CA SER A 163 -10.43 6.83 16.62
C SER A 163 -11.44 5.68 16.66
N GLY A 164 -11.18 4.57 15.97
CA GLY A 164 -12.14 3.49 15.73
C GLY A 164 -13.25 3.86 14.75
N GLU A 165 -13.14 5.00 14.05
CA GLU A 165 -14.06 5.37 12.99
C GLU A 165 -14.02 4.34 11.85
N LYS A 166 -15.19 4.12 11.23
CA LYS A 166 -15.37 3.17 10.13
C LYS A 166 -15.16 3.89 8.80
N GLY A 167 -14.59 3.20 7.82
CA GLY A 167 -14.31 3.76 6.49
C GLY A 167 -13.87 2.70 5.51
#